data_AF-A0A9E3TL21-F1
#
_entry.id   AF-A0A9E3TL21-F1
#
_cell.length_a   1.000
_cell.length_b   1.000
_cell.length_c   1.000
_cell.angle_alpha   90.00
_cell.angle_beta   90.00
_cell.angle_gamma   90.00
#
_symmetry.space_group_name_H-M   'P 1'
#
loop_
_entity.id
_entity.type
_entity.pdbx_description
1 polymer ?
#
loop_
_entity_poly.entity_id
_entity_poly.type
_entity_poly.pdbx_seq_one_letter_code
_entity_poly.pdbx_strand_id
1 'polypeptide(L)'
;MNANSIHVKRTATILKPDQSRVLLRPFGPEDPRRASRIIARIMSLPEDRVGLLLEAVFAEFSNRHQQICNLFQERFEQVRHLLLTDEALSEQRQLLIGSYFVCEFSLESAALFNPSIVPHPDQSNLPPGALRFILSLRATGEGHISSLTFRTGIIHDDHRIEVQLPGRFLVEPRQIPNPLYEKALFAGKLVELGLTDEFTRRVMNKIGESFALKELRAILDTELRQSRLTNGMWQEHQTTVEGIWMLAQSNYEVQFQPEQQLSERIIFPATPSQRNGIEDARFVCFQNDDSTHVYYATFTAYDGKVVLPELVETSDFLLFRFITLNGPAAQNKGMALFPRKINGLFAMLSRQDNENIYLMFSDNV
;
A
#
# COMPACT_ATOMS: atom_id res chain seq x y z
N MET A 1 8.80 34.10 32.53
CA MET A 1 7.82 33.19 31.92
C MET A 1 7.47 32.14 32.96
N ASN A 2 6.28 32.19 33.55
CA ASN A 2 5.83 31.13 34.45
C ASN A 2 5.61 29.88 33.60
N ALA A 3 6.52 28.91 33.73
CA ALA A 3 6.36 27.60 33.13
C ALA A 3 5.18 26.92 33.82
N ASN A 4 3.98 27.03 33.24
CA ASN A 4 2.87 26.18 33.63
C ASN A 4 3.31 24.74 33.42
N SER A 5 3.54 24.02 34.52
CA SER A 5 3.89 22.60 34.49
C SER A 5 2.74 21.83 33.84
N ILE A 6 2.97 21.26 32.67
CA ILE A 6 2.01 20.38 31.99
C ILE A 6 1.90 19.11 32.82
N HIS A 7 0.74 18.91 33.45
CA HIS A 7 0.45 17.68 34.20
C HIS A 7 0.02 16.60 33.20
N VAL A 8 0.90 15.64 32.94
CA VAL A 8 0.63 14.52 32.03
C VAL A 8 0.13 13.32 32.85
N LYS A 9 -1.11 12.87 32.59
CA LYS A 9 -1.65 11.62 33.14
C LYS A 9 -1.57 10.52 32.07
N ARG A 10 -0.74 9.50 32.30
CA ARG A 10 -0.65 8.34 31.40
C ARG A 10 -1.92 7.49 31.51
N THR A 11 -2.50 7.13 30.37
CA THR A 11 -3.63 6.19 30.32
C THR A 11 -3.16 4.74 30.49
N ALA A 12 -4.07 3.85 30.86
CA ALA A 12 -3.79 2.42 30.98
C ALA A 12 -3.85 1.67 29.63
N THR A 13 -4.24 2.36 28.55
CA THR A 13 -4.42 1.78 27.22
C THR A 13 -3.07 1.37 26.63
N ILE A 14 -2.92 0.07 26.35
CA ILE A 14 -1.71 -0.49 25.72
C ILE A 14 -2.14 -1.19 24.43
N LEU A 15 -1.53 -0.79 23.32
CA LEU A 15 -1.67 -1.47 22.03
C LEU A 15 -0.59 -2.54 21.93
N LYS A 16 -1.00 -3.78 21.69
CA LYS A 16 -0.07 -4.90 21.49
C LYS A 16 -0.18 -5.41 20.05
N PRO A 17 0.94 -5.80 19.44
CA PRO A 17 0.92 -6.53 18.18
C PRO A 17 0.11 -7.83 18.33
N ASP A 18 -0.68 -8.18 17.31
CA ASP A 18 -1.43 -9.42 17.25
C ASP A 18 -0.98 -10.29 16.06
N GLN A 19 -0.21 -11.32 16.37
CA GLN A 19 0.38 -12.24 15.38
C GLN A 19 -0.66 -13.18 14.73
N SER A 20 -1.88 -13.25 15.28
CA SER A 20 -2.95 -14.04 14.69
C SER A 20 -3.61 -13.34 13.49
N ARG A 21 -3.32 -12.05 13.28
CA ARG A 21 -3.80 -11.27 12.13
C ARG A 21 -2.92 -11.55 10.93
N VAL A 22 -3.39 -12.46 10.08
CA VAL A 22 -2.62 -13.02 8.96
C VAL A 22 -3.26 -12.70 7.60
N LEU A 23 -2.42 -12.57 6.58
CA LEU A 23 -2.81 -12.48 5.16
C LEU A 23 -2.38 -13.73 4.42
N LEU A 24 -3.12 -14.16 3.41
CA LEU A 24 -2.62 -15.17 2.46
C LEU A 24 -1.75 -14.50 1.40
N ARG A 25 -0.53 -15.01 1.25
CA ARG A 25 0.43 -14.54 0.25
C ARG A 25 0.77 -15.65 -0.74
N PRO A 26 1.03 -15.30 -2.02
CA PRO A 26 1.59 -16.23 -2.97
C PRO A 26 2.87 -16.88 -2.44
N PHE A 27 2.87 -18.20 -2.38
CA PHE A 27 4.04 -19.01 -2.05
C PHE A 27 4.53 -19.73 -3.31
N GLY A 28 5.82 -19.65 -3.58
CA GLY A 28 6.49 -20.34 -4.68
C GLY A 28 7.81 -20.93 -4.19
N PRO A 29 8.05 -22.24 -4.36
CA PRO A 29 9.36 -22.80 -4.07
C PRO A 29 10.44 -22.13 -4.93
N GLU A 30 11.63 -21.88 -4.36
CA GLU A 30 12.75 -21.26 -5.09
C GLU A 30 13.19 -22.07 -6.33
N ASP A 31 13.09 -23.41 -6.27
CA ASP A 31 13.33 -24.32 -7.40
C ASP A 31 12.01 -24.54 -8.18
N PRO A 32 11.90 -24.07 -9.45
CA PRO A 32 10.72 -24.31 -10.27
C PRO A 32 10.37 -25.79 -10.43
N ARG A 33 11.38 -26.69 -10.42
CA ARG A 33 11.14 -28.13 -10.49
C ARG A 33 10.41 -28.65 -9.24
N ARG A 34 10.60 -28.00 -8.09
CA ARG A 34 9.88 -28.34 -6.86
C ARG A 34 8.40 -27.99 -6.97
N ALA A 35 8.05 -26.89 -7.61
CA ALA A 35 6.65 -26.53 -7.87
C ALA A 35 5.98 -27.58 -8.76
N SER A 36 6.59 -27.96 -9.89
CA SER A 36 6.07 -29.02 -10.75
C SER A 36 5.95 -30.37 -10.03
N ARG A 37 6.90 -30.73 -9.16
CA ARG A 37 6.82 -31.95 -8.32
C ARG A 37 5.68 -31.92 -7.30
N ILE A 38 5.31 -30.75 -6.77
CA ILE A 38 4.15 -30.63 -5.86
C ILE A 38 2.87 -30.89 -6.65
N ILE A 39 2.71 -30.21 -7.79
CA ILE A 39 1.55 -30.37 -8.68
C ILE A 39 1.42 -31.82 -9.13
N ALA A 40 2.50 -32.46 -9.60
CA ALA A 40 2.48 -33.85 -10.02
C ALA A 40 2.03 -34.82 -8.91
N ARG A 41 2.43 -34.56 -7.65
CA ARG A 41 1.97 -35.35 -6.50
C ARG A 41 0.48 -35.18 -6.24
N ILE A 42 -0.02 -33.94 -6.29
CA ILE A 42 -1.45 -33.68 -6.15
C ILE A 42 -2.21 -34.37 -7.29
N MET A 43 -1.74 -34.24 -8.54
CA MET A 43 -2.32 -34.88 -9.73
C MET A 43 -2.39 -36.41 -9.61
N SER A 44 -1.43 -37.05 -8.93
CA SER A 44 -1.45 -38.50 -8.70
C SER A 44 -2.42 -38.98 -7.62
N LEU A 45 -3.03 -38.07 -6.85
CA LEU A 45 -4.02 -38.43 -5.83
C LEU A 45 -5.33 -38.86 -6.48
N PRO A 46 -5.99 -39.93 -5.98
CA PRO A 46 -7.35 -40.24 -6.39
C PRO A 46 -8.34 -39.15 -5.94
N GLU A 47 -9.46 -38.95 -6.65
CA GLU A 47 -10.40 -37.83 -6.40
C GLU A 47 -11.01 -37.84 -4.98
N ASP A 48 -11.30 -39.01 -4.42
CA ASP A 48 -11.82 -39.14 -3.04
C ASP A 48 -10.84 -38.58 -1.99
N ARG A 49 -9.52 -38.70 -2.24
CA ARG A 49 -8.47 -38.14 -1.37
C ARG A 49 -8.30 -36.63 -1.56
N VAL A 50 -8.58 -36.09 -2.73
CA VAL A 50 -8.51 -34.64 -2.99
C VAL A 50 -9.55 -33.90 -2.17
N GLY A 51 -10.80 -34.36 -2.19
CA GLY A 51 -11.88 -33.76 -1.40
C GLY A 51 -11.58 -33.72 0.09
N LEU A 52 -11.15 -34.85 0.66
CA LEU A 52 -10.81 -34.95 2.09
C LEU A 52 -9.66 -34.02 2.51
N LEU A 53 -8.63 -33.87 1.66
CA LEU A 53 -7.52 -32.95 1.95
C LEU A 53 -7.96 -31.49 1.86
N LEU A 54 -8.77 -31.15 0.85
CA LEU A 54 -9.27 -29.79 0.70
C LEU A 54 -10.19 -29.39 1.87
N GLU A 55 -11.06 -30.29 2.32
CA GLU A 55 -11.88 -30.07 3.52
C GLU A 55 -11.04 -29.82 4.77
N ALA A 56 -9.96 -30.59 4.96
CA ALA A 56 -9.03 -30.38 6.07
C ALA A 56 -8.36 -29.00 6.00
N VAL A 57 -7.95 -28.56 4.79
CA VAL A 57 -7.40 -27.22 4.57
C VAL A 57 -8.44 -26.14 4.91
N PHE A 58 -9.68 -26.25 4.44
CA PHE A 58 -10.71 -25.27 4.81
C PHE A 58 -10.96 -25.25 6.32
N ALA A 59 -11.03 -26.40 6.98
CA ALA A 59 -11.22 -26.47 8.43
C ALA A 59 -10.12 -25.74 9.22
N GLU A 60 -8.88 -25.76 8.73
CA GLU A 60 -7.73 -25.12 9.38
C GLU A 60 -7.62 -23.61 9.11
N PHE A 61 -8.05 -23.14 7.93
CA PHE A 61 -7.80 -21.76 7.48
C PHE A 61 -9.04 -20.87 7.36
N SER A 62 -10.24 -21.42 7.16
CA SER A 62 -11.47 -20.62 6.94
C SER A 62 -11.88 -19.74 8.13
N ASN A 63 -11.37 -20.01 9.33
CA ASN A 63 -11.62 -19.17 10.50
C ASN A 63 -10.79 -17.88 10.53
N ARG A 64 -9.72 -17.79 9.72
CA ARG A 64 -8.76 -16.68 9.66
C ARG A 64 -8.83 -15.89 8.36
N HIS A 65 -9.43 -16.45 7.31
CA HIS A 65 -9.47 -15.85 5.98
C HIS A 65 -10.88 -15.78 5.42
N GLN A 66 -11.27 -14.61 4.92
CA GLN A 66 -12.50 -14.45 4.15
C GLN A 66 -12.27 -14.87 2.68
N GLN A 67 -13.31 -15.39 2.02
CA GLN A 67 -13.29 -15.72 0.59
C GLN A 67 -12.13 -16.65 0.15
N ILE A 68 -11.67 -17.52 1.04
CA ILE A 68 -10.50 -18.39 0.82
C ILE A 68 -10.62 -19.31 -0.41
N CYS A 69 -11.84 -19.71 -0.78
CA CYS A 69 -12.10 -20.45 -2.02
C CYS A 69 -11.67 -19.66 -3.28
N ASN A 70 -12.06 -18.37 -3.36
CA ASN A 70 -11.70 -17.51 -4.48
C ASN A 70 -10.18 -17.31 -4.55
N LEU A 71 -9.53 -17.11 -3.40
CA LEU A 71 -8.07 -16.96 -3.33
C LEU A 71 -7.33 -18.21 -3.82
N PHE A 72 -7.79 -19.41 -3.43
CA PHE A 72 -7.21 -20.65 -3.93
C PHE A 72 -7.42 -20.81 -5.44
N GLN A 73 -8.60 -20.46 -5.96
CA GLN A 73 -8.86 -20.51 -7.39
C GLN A 73 -8.00 -19.53 -8.19
N GLU A 74 -7.88 -18.28 -7.75
CA GLU A 74 -7.00 -17.29 -8.36
C GLU A 74 -5.54 -17.77 -8.34
N ARG A 75 -5.11 -18.35 -7.23
CA ARG A 75 -3.75 -18.88 -7.12
C ARG A 75 -3.53 -20.05 -8.06
N PHE A 76 -4.50 -20.94 -8.22
CA PHE A 76 -4.45 -22.02 -9.19
C PHE A 76 -4.22 -21.50 -10.60
N GLU A 77 -4.99 -20.50 -11.06
CA GLU A 77 -4.81 -19.93 -12.40
C GLU A 77 -3.40 -19.34 -12.60
N GLN A 78 -2.82 -18.72 -11.57
CA GLN A 78 -1.45 -18.21 -11.62
C GLN A 78 -0.40 -19.31 -11.80
N VAL A 79 -0.60 -20.49 -11.19
CA VAL A 79 0.35 -21.61 -11.28
C VAL A 79 -0.02 -22.64 -12.34
N ARG A 80 -1.14 -22.46 -13.04
CA ARG A 80 -1.68 -23.38 -14.06
C ARG A 80 -0.67 -23.70 -15.15
N HIS A 81 0.14 -22.72 -15.56
CA HIS A 81 1.19 -22.89 -16.57
C HIS A 81 2.28 -23.92 -16.19
N LEU A 82 2.34 -24.37 -14.94
CA LEU A 82 3.25 -25.41 -14.47
C LEU A 82 2.69 -26.83 -14.63
N LEU A 83 1.42 -26.98 -15.04
CA LEU A 83 0.83 -28.26 -15.39
C LEU A 83 1.49 -28.83 -16.65
N LEU A 84 1.64 -30.15 -16.69
CA LEU A 84 2.22 -30.88 -17.82
C LEU A 84 1.17 -31.39 -18.82
N THR A 85 -0.11 -31.16 -18.53
CA THR A 85 -1.26 -31.63 -19.32
C THR A 85 -2.34 -30.54 -19.36
N ASP A 86 -3.09 -30.52 -20.47
CA ASP A 86 -4.25 -29.64 -20.68
C ASP A 86 -5.58 -30.32 -20.30
N GLU A 87 -5.53 -31.49 -19.64
CA GLU A 87 -6.71 -32.18 -19.14
C GLU A 87 -7.52 -31.30 -18.17
N ALA A 88 -8.85 -31.35 -18.31
CA ALA A 88 -9.75 -30.62 -17.42
C ALA A 88 -9.70 -31.21 -16.00
N LEU A 89 -9.39 -30.37 -15.01
CA LEU A 89 -9.34 -30.75 -13.60
C LEU A 89 -10.68 -30.50 -12.91
N SER A 90 -11.03 -31.34 -11.93
CA SER A 90 -12.14 -31.07 -11.01
C SER A 90 -11.89 -29.79 -10.22
N GLU A 91 -12.95 -29.06 -9.87
CA GLU A 91 -12.85 -27.81 -9.09
C GLU A 91 -12.10 -28.04 -7.76
N GLN A 92 -12.39 -29.13 -7.05
CA GLN A 92 -11.70 -29.46 -5.81
C GLN A 92 -10.18 -29.62 -5.99
N ARG A 93 -9.75 -30.21 -7.12
CA ARG A 93 -8.32 -30.38 -7.41
C ARG A 93 -7.66 -29.06 -7.77
N GLN A 94 -8.35 -28.17 -8.48
CA GLN A 94 -7.87 -26.81 -8.76
C GLN A 94 -7.65 -26.05 -7.45
N LEU A 95 -8.65 -26.05 -6.55
CA LEU A 95 -8.55 -25.41 -5.23
C LEU A 95 -7.43 -26.00 -4.38
N LEU A 96 -7.28 -27.33 -4.35
CA LEU A 96 -6.20 -27.99 -3.61
C LEU A 96 -4.82 -27.64 -4.16
N ILE A 97 -4.66 -27.54 -5.47
CA ILE A 97 -3.40 -27.05 -6.06
C ILE A 97 -3.15 -25.62 -5.59
N GLY A 98 -4.14 -24.73 -5.73
CA GLY A 98 -4.05 -23.34 -5.31
C GLY A 98 -3.63 -23.16 -3.85
N SER A 99 -4.21 -23.96 -2.94
CA SER A 99 -3.91 -23.88 -1.50
C SER A 99 -2.47 -24.25 -1.14
N TYR A 100 -1.82 -25.13 -1.91
CA TYR A 100 -0.41 -25.51 -1.68
C TYR A 100 0.59 -24.44 -2.14
N PHE A 101 0.13 -23.42 -2.86
CA PHE A 101 0.94 -22.31 -3.35
C PHE A 101 0.56 -20.99 -2.68
N VAL A 102 0.00 -21.03 -1.47
CA VAL A 102 -0.13 -19.86 -0.60
C VAL A 102 0.49 -20.12 0.77
N CYS A 103 0.85 -19.07 1.48
CA CYS A 103 1.26 -19.13 2.88
C CYS A 103 0.64 -17.99 3.67
N GLU A 104 0.46 -18.18 4.98
CA GLU A 104 0.08 -17.09 5.87
C GLU A 104 1.27 -16.15 6.10
N PHE A 105 0.97 -14.86 6.21
CA PHE A 105 1.90 -13.80 6.55
C PHE A 105 1.34 -13.07 7.77
N SER A 106 2.02 -13.11 8.91
CA SER A 106 1.59 -12.36 10.09
C SER A 106 1.95 -10.88 9.96
N LEU A 107 0.92 -10.02 9.93
CA LEU A 107 1.06 -8.58 9.72
C LEU A 107 1.77 -7.86 10.88
N GLU A 108 1.54 -8.32 12.10
CA GLU A 108 2.02 -7.69 13.33
C GLU A 108 3.02 -8.61 14.07
N SER A 109 3.82 -9.39 13.34
CA SER A 109 4.77 -10.35 13.94
C SER A 109 5.97 -9.68 14.61
N ALA A 110 6.50 -8.61 14.02
CA ALA A 110 7.68 -7.94 14.52
C ALA A 110 7.33 -6.79 15.48
N ALA A 111 6.47 -5.87 15.06
CA ALA A 111 6.16 -4.67 15.84
C ALA A 111 4.93 -3.89 15.35
N LEU A 112 4.44 -3.01 16.23
CA LEU A 112 3.34 -2.07 15.97
C LEU A 112 3.71 -0.70 16.56
N PHE A 113 3.83 0.34 15.72
CA PHE A 113 4.30 1.66 16.16
C PHE A 113 3.82 2.81 15.26
N ASN A 114 4.34 4.02 15.48
CA ASN A 114 3.99 5.27 14.79
C ASN A 114 2.49 5.60 14.79
N PRO A 115 1.85 5.67 15.98
CA PRO A 115 0.46 6.09 16.08
C PRO A 115 0.27 7.50 15.52
N SER A 116 -0.80 7.69 14.74
CA SER A 116 -1.30 9.00 14.30
C SER A 116 -2.83 8.99 14.42
N ILE A 117 -3.38 10.05 15.01
CA ILE A 117 -4.82 10.15 15.30
C ILE A 117 -5.45 11.27 14.48
N VAL A 118 -6.65 11.01 13.97
CA VAL A 118 -7.51 12.01 13.33
C VAL A 118 -8.97 11.80 13.74
N PRO A 119 -9.82 12.84 13.74
CA PRO A 119 -11.25 12.66 13.93
C PRO A 119 -11.82 11.68 12.92
N HIS A 120 -12.67 10.75 13.37
CA HIS A 120 -13.37 9.83 12.48
C HIS A 120 -14.40 10.60 11.62
N PRO A 121 -14.59 10.28 10.32
CA PRO A 121 -15.57 10.99 9.48
C PRO A 121 -17.00 10.92 10.03
N ASP A 122 -17.38 9.74 10.53
CA ASP A 122 -18.63 9.52 11.24
C ASP A 122 -18.48 9.78 12.75
N GLN A 123 -19.20 10.79 13.26
CA GLN A 123 -19.33 11.16 14.68
C GLN A 123 -20.74 10.89 15.24
N SER A 124 -21.59 10.14 14.53
CA SER A 124 -22.94 9.82 14.98
C SER A 124 -22.96 8.88 16.19
N ASN A 125 -24.05 8.91 16.96
CA ASN A 125 -24.31 8.00 18.09
C ASN A 125 -23.23 8.06 19.19
N LEU A 126 -22.67 9.24 19.44
CA LEU A 126 -21.72 9.47 20.52
C LEU A 126 -22.38 10.19 21.70
N PRO A 127 -21.94 9.93 22.95
CA PRO A 127 -22.30 10.76 24.08
C PRO A 127 -21.93 12.24 23.85
N PRO A 128 -22.66 13.20 24.43
CA PRO A 128 -22.29 14.61 24.36
C PRO A 128 -20.84 14.84 24.82
N GLY A 129 -20.07 15.62 24.06
CA GLY A 129 -18.68 15.93 24.37
C GLY A 129 -17.66 14.83 24.01
N ALA A 130 -18.10 13.66 23.55
CA ALA A 130 -17.20 12.61 23.09
C ALA A 130 -16.79 12.82 21.62
N LEU A 131 -15.60 12.33 21.26
CA LEU A 131 -15.03 12.38 19.91
C LEU A 131 -14.55 10.99 19.51
N ARG A 132 -15.09 10.46 18.41
CA ARG A 132 -14.57 9.24 17.77
C ARG A 132 -13.33 9.58 16.96
N PHE A 133 -12.29 8.76 17.03
CA PHE A 133 -11.07 8.95 16.26
C PHE A 133 -10.69 7.69 15.49
N ILE A 134 -9.96 7.90 14.40
CA ILE A 134 -9.20 6.88 13.71
C ILE A 134 -7.77 6.99 14.19
N LEU A 135 -7.17 5.84 14.48
CA LEU A 135 -5.78 5.69 14.83
C LEU A 135 -5.09 4.85 13.76
N SER A 136 -4.24 5.48 12.96
CA SER A 136 -3.38 4.77 12.01
C SER A 136 -2.10 4.30 12.70
N LEU A 137 -1.63 3.11 12.33
CA LEU A 137 -0.46 2.46 12.90
C LEU A 137 0.38 1.84 11.79
N ARG A 138 1.69 1.85 11.97
CA ARG A 138 2.63 1.03 11.19
C ARG A 138 2.69 -0.35 11.82
N ALA A 139 2.27 -1.36 11.08
CA ALA A 139 2.45 -2.77 11.42
C ALA A 139 3.65 -3.32 10.65
N THR A 140 4.57 -3.98 11.35
CA THR A 140 5.74 -4.64 10.74
C THR A 140 5.59 -6.14 10.91
N GLY A 141 5.48 -6.83 9.78
CA GLY A 141 5.29 -8.26 9.70
C GLY A 141 6.58 -9.04 9.43
N GLU A 142 6.40 -10.27 8.95
CA GLU A 142 7.51 -11.14 8.57
C GLU A 142 8.38 -10.51 7.48
N GLY A 143 9.67 -10.81 7.48
CA GLY A 143 10.61 -10.17 6.54
C GLY A 143 10.77 -8.65 6.75
N HIS A 144 10.30 -8.11 7.89
CA HIS A 144 10.31 -6.67 8.23
C HIS A 144 9.51 -5.78 7.27
N ILE A 145 8.55 -6.35 6.54
CA ILE A 145 7.71 -5.59 5.62
C ILE A 145 6.73 -4.74 6.43
N SER A 146 6.72 -3.44 6.15
CA SER A 146 5.86 -2.47 6.84
C SER A 146 4.57 -2.19 6.08
N SER A 147 3.47 -2.11 6.81
CA SER A 147 2.12 -1.88 6.29
C SER A 147 1.35 -0.91 7.17
N LEU A 148 0.31 -0.31 6.62
CA LEU A 148 -0.57 0.60 7.34
C LEU A 148 -1.84 -0.13 7.76
N THR A 149 -2.14 -0.09 9.06
CA THR A 149 -3.37 -0.62 9.65
C THR A 149 -4.06 0.45 10.49
N PHE A 150 -5.34 0.25 10.77
CA PHE A 150 -6.17 1.22 11.48
C PHE A 150 -6.79 0.61 12.74
N ARG A 151 -7.12 1.48 13.69
CA ARG A 151 -7.97 1.22 14.85
C ARG A 151 -8.96 2.38 14.97
N THR A 152 -10.05 2.13 15.68
CA THR A 152 -11.02 3.17 16.04
C THR A 152 -11.04 3.31 17.55
N GLY A 153 -11.27 4.51 18.04
CA GLY A 153 -11.45 4.75 19.47
C GLY A 153 -12.35 5.94 19.75
N ILE A 154 -12.60 6.19 21.02
CA ILE A 154 -13.39 7.30 21.52
C ILE A 154 -12.59 8.01 22.61
N ILE A 155 -12.51 9.33 22.51
CA ILE A 155 -12.13 10.22 23.61
C ILE A 155 -13.44 10.70 24.23
N HIS A 156 -13.66 10.38 25.49
CA HIS A 156 -14.85 10.80 26.24
C HIS A 156 -14.67 12.21 26.82
N ASP A 157 -15.77 12.82 27.27
CA ASP A 157 -15.80 14.18 27.86
C ASP A 157 -14.97 14.28 29.16
N ASP A 158 -14.85 13.18 29.91
CA ASP A 158 -14.00 13.01 31.08
C ASP A 158 -12.51 12.77 30.76
N HIS A 159 -12.12 12.89 29.49
CA HIS A 159 -10.80 12.61 28.93
C HIS A 159 -10.35 11.14 28.97
N ARG A 160 -11.27 10.20 29.25
CA ARG A 160 -10.99 8.77 29.10
C ARG A 160 -10.84 8.41 27.63
N ILE A 161 -9.82 7.61 27.31
CA ILE A 161 -9.54 7.16 25.94
C ILE A 161 -9.76 5.65 25.87
N GLU A 162 -10.67 5.22 25.00
CA GLU A 162 -10.93 3.82 24.70
C GLU A 162 -10.54 3.55 23.24
N VAL A 163 -9.77 2.48 23.02
CA VAL A 163 -9.44 1.99 21.66
C VAL A 163 -10.10 0.64 21.50
N GLN A 164 -10.85 0.47 20.41
CA GLN A 164 -11.54 -0.77 20.10
C GLN A 164 -10.54 -1.87 19.74
N LEU A 165 -10.88 -3.11 20.12
CA LEU A 165 -10.12 -4.27 19.66
C LEU A 165 -10.26 -4.41 18.14
N PRO A 166 -9.18 -4.77 17.43
CA PRO A 166 -9.28 -5.00 16.00
C PRO A 166 -10.15 -6.19 15.65
N GLY A 167 -10.74 -6.14 14.46
CA GLY A 167 -11.32 -7.31 13.81
C GLY A 167 -10.26 -8.39 13.56
N ARG A 168 -10.73 -9.64 13.50
CA ARG A 168 -9.88 -10.82 13.32
C ARG A 168 -9.33 -10.92 11.91
N PHE A 169 -10.12 -10.50 10.92
CA PHE A 169 -9.76 -10.64 9.52
C PHE A 169 -8.89 -9.46 9.07
N LEU A 170 -8.09 -9.73 8.04
CA LEU A 170 -7.38 -8.72 7.29
C LEU A 170 -7.91 -8.71 5.86
N VAL A 171 -8.16 -7.52 5.33
CA VAL A 171 -8.60 -7.37 3.95
C VAL A 171 -7.76 -6.32 3.26
N GLU A 172 -7.29 -6.67 2.08
CA GLU A 172 -6.60 -5.76 1.16
C GLU A 172 -7.61 -5.05 0.26
N PRO A 173 -7.32 -3.80 -0.13
CA PRO A 173 -8.18 -3.07 -1.02
C PRO A 173 -7.96 -3.55 -2.46
N ARG A 174 -8.98 -3.34 -3.31
CA ARG A 174 -8.82 -3.48 -4.75
C ARG A 174 -7.96 -2.34 -5.28
N GLN A 175 -6.91 -2.64 -6.02
CA GLN A 175 -6.12 -1.62 -6.71
C GLN A 175 -6.87 -1.07 -7.94
N ILE A 176 -6.76 0.24 -8.12
CA ILE A 176 -7.29 1.01 -9.24
C ILE A 176 -6.10 1.79 -9.83
N PRO A 177 -5.59 1.39 -11.01
CA PRO A 177 -4.51 2.13 -11.66
C PRO A 177 -4.94 3.58 -11.92
N ASN A 178 -4.00 4.53 -11.80
CA ASN A 178 -4.28 5.92 -12.11
C ASN A 178 -4.71 6.05 -13.59
N PRO A 179 -5.91 6.60 -13.88
CA PRO A 179 -6.41 6.70 -15.25
C PRO A 179 -5.63 7.71 -16.09
N LEU A 180 -5.06 8.76 -15.50
CA LEU A 180 -4.48 9.87 -16.23
C LEU A 180 -3.29 10.51 -15.50
N TYR A 181 -2.26 10.83 -16.26
CA TYR A 181 -1.05 11.49 -15.79
C TYR A 181 -0.90 12.84 -16.50
N GLU A 182 -0.47 13.86 -15.76
CA GLU A 182 -0.10 15.15 -16.32
C GLU A 182 1.38 15.17 -16.68
N LYS A 183 1.69 15.46 -17.94
CA LYS A 183 3.05 15.44 -18.49
C LYS A 183 4.01 16.36 -17.74
N ALA A 184 3.55 17.56 -17.36
CA ALA A 184 4.39 18.53 -16.67
C ALA A 184 4.85 18.01 -15.29
N LEU A 185 3.93 17.49 -14.48
CA LEU A 185 4.23 16.90 -13.17
C LEU A 185 5.11 15.64 -13.31
N PHE A 186 4.76 14.77 -14.25
CA PHE A 186 5.53 13.55 -14.50
C PHE A 186 6.97 13.86 -14.95
N ALA A 187 7.14 14.82 -15.86
CA ALA A 187 8.46 15.29 -16.30
C ALA A 187 9.27 15.89 -15.15
N GLY A 188 8.64 16.73 -14.32
CA GLY A 188 9.27 17.29 -13.13
C GLY A 188 9.81 16.21 -12.22
N LYS A 189 9.01 15.16 -11.95
CA LYS A 189 9.44 14.06 -11.09
C LYS A 189 10.55 13.21 -11.69
N LEU A 190 10.52 12.98 -13.02
CA LEU A 190 11.63 12.29 -13.70
C LEU A 190 12.96 13.05 -13.54
N VAL A 191 12.93 14.38 -13.62
CA VAL A 191 14.11 15.23 -13.38
C VAL A 191 14.61 15.09 -11.94
N GLU A 192 13.71 15.12 -10.96
CA GLU A 192 14.05 14.92 -9.54
C GLU A 192 14.68 13.54 -9.26
N LEU A 193 14.26 12.51 -10.01
CA LEU A 193 14.81 11.15 -9.93
C LEU A 193 16.09 10.96 -10.76
N GLY A 194 16.56 11.99 -11.47
CA GLY A 194 17.74 11.91 -12.35
C GLY A 194 17.52 11.12 -13.64
N LEU A 195 16.27 10.82 -13.99
CA LEU A 195 15.86 10.14 -15.23
C LEU A 195 15.77 11.15 -16.37
N THR A 196 16.92 11.71 -16.77
CA THR A 196 17.00 12.81 -17.75
C THR A 196 17.79 12.45 -19.01
N ASP A 197 17.98 11.16 -19.27
CA ASP A 197 18.73 10.66 -20.41
C ASP A 197 18.02 10.90 -21.76
N GLU A 198 18.73 10.67 -22.87
CA GLU A 198 18.17 10.82 -24.21
C GLU A 198 16.99 9.88 -24.46
N PHE A 199 16.96 8.71 -23.81
CA PHE A 199 15.83 7.78 -23.90
C PHE A 199 14.56 8.41 -23.31
N THR A 200 14.67 8.95 -22.09
CA THR A 200 13.57 9.64 -21.42
C THR A 200 13.08 10.80 -22.26
N ARG A 201 13.99 11.61 -22.83
CA ARG A 201 13.59 12.72 -23.71
C ARG A 201 12.78 12.25 -24.93
N ARG A 202 13.15 11.13 -25.57
CA ARG A 202 12.40 10.57 -26.70
C ARG A 202 11.01 10.09 -26.28
N VAL A 203 10.88 9.42 -25.13
CA VAL A 203 9.60 9.00 -24.57
C VAL A 203 8.71 10.21 -24.29
N MET A 204 9.25 11.22 -23.60
CA MET A 204 8.51 12.43 -23.22
C MET A 204 8.06 13.27 -24.43
N ASN A 205 8.80 13.21 -25.55
CA ASN A 205 8.40 13.88 -26.80
C ASN A 205 7.24 13.17 -27.52
N LYS A 206 6.96 11.90 -27.19
CA LYS A 206 5.91 11.09 -27.84
C LYS A 206 4.60 11.02 -27.06
N ILE A 207 4.62 11.35 -25.77
CA ILE A 207 3.41 11.40 -24.94
C ILE A 207 2.70 12.76 -25.06
N GLY A 208 1.37 12.74 -25.00
CA GLY A 208 0.54 13.94 -24.91
C GLY A 208 0.66 14.67 -23.57
N GLU A 209 0.07 15.88 -23.48
CA GLU A 209 0.05 16.69 -22.25
C GLU A 209 -0.66 16.00 -21.08
N SER A 210 -1.64 15.15 -21.40
CA SER A 210 -2.20 14.16 -20.49
C SER A 210 -2.16 12.80 -21.16
N PHE A 211 -1.77 11.76 -20.43
CA PHE A 211 -1.58 10.42 -21.00
C PHE A 211 -2.04 9.32 -20.03
N ALA A 212 -2.40 8.15 -20.56
CA ALA A 212 -2.81 6.99 -19.77
C ALA A 212 -1.64 6.02 -19.55
N LEU A 213 -1.70 5.20 -18.49
CA LEU A 213 -0.66 4.21 -18.17
C LEU A 213 -0.38 3.24 -19.34
N LYS A 214 -1.43 2.82 -20.06
CA LYS A 214 -1.32 1.91 -21.22
C LYS A 214 -0.58 2.56 -22.40
N GLU A 215 -0.80 3.85 -22.60
CA GLU A 215 -0.13 4.63 -23.65
C GLU A 215 1.36 4.75 -23.35
N LEU A 216 1.72 5.13 -22.11
CA LEU A 216 3.10 5.17 -21.66
C LEU A 216 3.78 3.81 -21.86
N ARG A 217 3.11 2.71 -21.50
CA ARG A 217 3.65 1.35 -21.68
C ARG A 217 3.96 1.05 -23.14
N ALA A 218 3.03 1.36 -24.05
CA ALA A 218 3.22 1.10 -25.48
C ALA A 218 4.38 1.90 -26.07
N ILE A 219 4.57 3.16 -25.63
CA ILE A 219 5.68 4.01 -26.05
C ILE A 219 7.01 3.47 -25.53
N LEU A 220 7.09 3.10 -24.24
CA LEU A 220 8.28 2.50 -23.64
C LEU A 220 8.70 1.23 -24.38
N ASP A 221 7.75 0.32 -24.63
CA ASP A 221 8.02 -0.93 -25.34
C ASP A 221 8.48 -0.70 -26.78
N THR A 222 7.98 0.36 -27.44
CA THR A 222 8.38 0.73 -28.81
C THR A 222 9.79 1.32 -28.84
N GLU A 223 10.08 2.29 -27.97
CA GLU A 223 11.41 2.92 -27.87
C GLU A 223 12.49 1.91 -27.49
N LEU A 224 12.16 1.00 -26.58
CA LEU A 224 13.06 -0.04 -26.13
C LEU A 224 13.39 -1.01 -27.27
N ARG A 225 12.39 -1.43 -28.07
CA ARG A 225 12.62 -2.25 -29.28
C ARG A 225 13.47 -1.53 -30.33
N GLN A 226 13.22 -0.25 -30.58
CA GLN A 226 14.01 0.54 -31.53
C GLN A 226 15.46 0.67 -31.08
N SER A 227 15.68 0.86 -29.77
CA SER A 227 17.01 0.98 -29.20
C SER A 227 17.83 -0.32 -29.22
N ARG A 228 17.19 -1.51 -29.23
CA ARG A 228 17.89 -2.80 -29.48
C ARG A 228 18.60 -2.81 -30.82
N LEU A 229 17.97 -2.22 -31.82
CA LEU A 229 18.38 -2.34 -33.20
C LEU A 229 19.53 -1.39 -33.56
N THR A 230 19.76 -0.34 -32.76
CA THR A 230 20.63 0.77 -33.13
C THR A 230 21.90 0.91 -32.30
N ASN A 231 21.86 0.77 -30.96
CA ASN A 231 22.92 1.42 -30.14
C ASN A 231 23.65 0.57 -29.08
N GLY A 232 23.41 -0.73 -28.90
CA GLY A 232 24.17 -1.56 -27.94
C GLY A 232 24.02 -1.19 -26.44
N MET A 233 23.41 -0.06 -26.10
CA MET A 233 23.14 0.45 -24.74
C MET A 233 21.87 -0.18 -24.11
N TRP A 234 21.63 -1.47 -24.38
CA TRP A 234 20.40 -2.15 -24.00
C TRP A 234 20.13 -2.12 -22.48
N GLN A 235 21.18 -2.32 -21.69
CA GLN A 235 21.07 -2.51 -20.25
C GLN A 235 20.81 -1.19 -19.50
N GLU A 236 21.38 -0.08 -19.96
CA GLU A 236 21.13 1.26 -19.41
C GLU A 236 19.69 1.69 -19.69
N HIS A 237 19.23 1.56 -20.95
CA HIS A 237 17.84 1.87 -21.30
C HIS A 237 16.83 1.00 -20.54
N GLN A 238 17.16 -0.25 -20.23
CA GLN A 238 16.29 -1.10 -19.43
C GLN A 238 16.11 -0.55 -18.00
N THR A 239 17.18 -0.05 -17.38
CA THR A 239 17.12 0.60 -16.06
C THR A 239 16.27 1.86 -16.11
N THR A 240 16.43 2.70 -17.15
CA THR A 240 15.60 3.90 -17.35
C THR A 240 14.12 3.54 -17.54
N VAL A 241 13.80 2.52 -18.35
CA VAL A 241 12.42 2.05 -18.53
C VAL A 241 11.80 1.58 -17.21
N GLU A 242 12.56 0.82 -16.41
CA GLU A 242 12.12 0.37 -15.09
C GLU A 242 11.84 1.55 -14.16
N GLY A 243 12.71 2.57 -14.16
CA GLY A 243 12.51 3.81 -13.38
C GLY A 243 11.27 4.61 -13.80
N ILE A 244 11.09 4.86 -15.10
CA ILE A 244 9.90 5.56 -15.62
C ILE A 244 8.63 4.78 -15.28
N TRP A 245 8.66 3.46 -15.44
CA TRP A 245 7.51 2.61 -15.15
C TRP A 245 7.19 2.57 -13.66
N MET A 246 8.20 2.49 -12.79
CA MET A 246 8.05 2.55 -11.33
C MET A 246 7.35 3.85 -10.92
N LEU A 247 7.82 5.00 -11.43
CA LEU A 247 7.21 6.31 -11.14
C LEU A 247 5.72 6.34 -11.54
N ALA A 248 5.39 5.82 -12.72
CA ALA A 248 4.00 5.76 -13.16
C ALA A 248 3.15 4.89 -12.22
N GLN A 249 3.68 3.75 -11.77
CA GLN A 249 2.98 2.85 -10.84
C GLN A 249 2.86 3.40 -9.42
N SER A 250 3.71 4.36 -9.01
CA SER A 250 3.62 5.03 -7.70
C SER A 250 2.40 5.93 -7.53
N ASN A 251 1.69 6.25 -8.62
CA ASN A 251 0.44 7.00 -8.57
C ASN A 251 -0.72 6.04 -8.84
N TYR A 252 -1.58 5.82 -7.84
CA TYR A 252 -2.66 4.83 -7.93
C TYR A 252 -3.74 5.10 -6.88
N GLU A 253 -4.86 4.42 -7.02
CA GLU A 253 -5.95 4.41 -6.05
C GLU A 253 -6.18 3.01 -5.52
N VAL A 254 -6.74 2.91 -4.32
CA VAL A 254 -7.22 1.64 -3.79
C VAL A 254 -8.58 1.83 -3.12
N GLN A 255 -9.43 0.81 -3.23
CA GLN A 255 -10.80 0.86 -2.73
C GLN A 255 -11.08 -0.33 -1.79
N PHE A 256 -11.54 -0.01 -0.58
CA PHE A 256 -12.15 -0.97 0.35
C PHE A 256 -13.67 -1.05 0.17
N GLN A 257 -14.27 -2.14 0.61
CA GLN A 257 -15.72 -2.28 0.62
C GLN A 257 -16.31 -1.66 1.90
N PRO A 258 -17.45 -0.95 1.82
CA PRO A 258 -18.08 -0.29 2.98
C PRO A 258 -18.40 -1.22 4.15
N GLU A 259 -18.70 -2.50 3.88
CA GLU A 259 -19.10 -3.50 4.87
C GLU A 259 -17.93 -3.97 5.74
N GLN A 260 -16.70 -3.74 5.28
CA GLN A 260 -15.48 -4.14 5.99
C GLN A 260 -15.22 -3.18 7.15
N GLN A 261 -14.90 -3.71 8.34
CA GLN A 261 -14.57 -2.86 9.47
C GLN A 261 -13.25 -2.13 9.21
N LEU A 262 -13.15 -0.86 9.62
CA LEU A 262 -11.92 -0.08 9.43
C LEU A 262 -10.68 -0.78 10.00
N SER A 263 -10.82 -1.47 11.12
CA SER A 263 -9.71 -2.18 11.74
C SER A 263 -9.20 -3.39 10.94
N GLU A 264 -10.03 -3.98 10.08
CA GLU A 264 -9.69 -5.09 9.18
C GLU A 264 -8.97 -4.62 7.91
N ARG A 265 -9.14 -3.34 7.55
CA ARG A 265 -8.54 -2.72 6.36
C ARG A 265 -7.04 -2.55 6.56
N ILE A 266 -6.28 -3.02 5.59
CA ILE A 266 -4.82 -2.84 5.57
C ILE A 266 -4.36 -2.33 4.21
N ILE A 267 -3.47 -1.35 4.23
CA ILE A 267 -2.75 -0.93 3.03
C ILE A 267 -1.38 -1.59 3.12
N PHE A 268 -1.24 -2.66 2.34
CA PHE A 268 0.02 -3.38 2.17
C PHE A 268 0.80 -2.81 0.99
N PRO A 269 2.14 -2.92 0.98
CA PRO A 269 2.95 -2.66 -0.20
C PRO A 269 2.38 -3.24 -1.49
N ALA A 270 1.99 -2.34 -2.40
CA ALA A 270 1.27 -2.66 -3.62
C ALA A 270 2.10 -2.46 -4.89
N THR A 271 3.07 -1.55 -4.83
CA THR A 271 3.86 -1.10 -5.99
C THR A 271 5.34 -1.47 -5.84
N PRO A 272 6.12 -1.48 -6.93
CA PRO A 272 7.57 -1.70 -6.85
C PRO A 272 8.28 -0.70 -5.93
N SER A 273 7.84 0.57 -5.89
CA SER A 273 8.40 1.61 -5.01
C SER A 273 8.23 1.28 -3.53
N GLN A 274 7.26 0.44 -3.18
CA GLN A 274 6.89 0.09 -1.79
C GLN A 274 7.45 -1.26 -1.35
N ARG A 275 8.29 -1.93 -2.17
CA ARG A 275 8.67 -3.34 -1.97
C ARG A 275 9.21 -3.67 -0.57
N ASN A 276 9.89 -2.75 0.11
CA ASN A 276 10.39 -2.95 1.47
C ASN A 276 9.48 -2.40 2.57
N GLY A 277 8.35 -1.79 2.21
CA GLY A 277 7.34 -1.34 3.14
C GLY A 277 6.76 0.02 2.83
N ILE A 278 5.68 0.32 3.53
CA ILE A 278 5.09 1.66 3.66
C ILE A 278 5.42 2.16 5.06
N GLU A 279 6.03 3.34 5.14
CA GLU A 279 6.52 3.89 6.41
C GLU A 279 5.92 5.25 6.76
N ASP A 280 5.87 5.52 8.07
CA ASP A 280 5.69 6.82 8.68
C ASP A 280 4.46 7.62 8.22
N ALA A 281 3.35 6.96 7.92
CA ALA A 281 2.09 7.61 7.61
C ALA A 281 1.63 8.54 8.75
N ARG A 282 1.57 9.85 8.48
CA ARG A 282 1.10 10.88 9.42
C ARG A 282 -0.17 11.52 8.90
N PHE A 283 -1.32 11.00 9.33
CA PHE A 283 -2.61 11.54 8.94
C PHE A 283 -2.89 12.88 9.61
N VAL A 284 -3.44 13.81 8.84
CA VAL A 284 -4.00 15.07 9.29
C VAL A 284 -5.39 15.25 8.66
N CYS A 285 -6.36 15.69 9.47
CA CYS A 285 -7.63 16.18 8.94
C CYS A 285 -7.39 17.61 8.44
N PHE A 286 -7.32 17.78 7.12
CA PHE A 286 -7.08 19.05 6.47
C PHE A 286 -8.40 19.75 6.17
N GLN A 287 -8.52 20.98 6.65
CA GLN A 287 -9.68 21.83 6.40
C GLN A 287 -9.44 22.69 5.16
N ASN A 288 -10.29 22.52 4.16
CA ASN A 288 -10.32 23.33 2.96
C ASN A 288 -10.97 24.69 3.21
N ASP A 289 -10.71 25.63 2.30
CA ASP A 289 -11.25 27.00 2.37
C ASP A 289 -12.79 27.02 2.26
N ASP A 290 -13.39 25.99 1.66
CA ASP A 290 -14.84 25.79 1.53
C ASP A 290 -15.47 25.04 2.72
N SER A 291 -14.72 24.85 3.82
CA SER A 291 -15.12 24.09 5.02
C SER A 291 -15.29 22.58 4.82
N THR A 292 -15.03 22.05 3.62
CA THR A 292 -14.89 20.60 3.46
C THR A 292 -13.60 20.13 4.13
N HIS A 293 -13.54 18.83 4.41
CA HIS A 293 -12.36 18.22 5.00
C HIS A 293 -11.90 17.04 4.16
N VAL A 294 -10.59 16.85 4.13
CA VAL A 294 -9.92 15.74 3.49
C VAL A 294 -8.80 15.28 4.41
N TYR A 295 -8.53 13.99 4.42
CA TYR A 295 -7.45 13.42 5.22
C TYR A 295 -6.24 13.23 4.33
N TYR A 296 -5.15 13.89 4.69
CA TYR A 296 -3.86 13.71 4.04
C TYR A 296 -2.90 12.97 4.96
N ALA A 297 -2.06 12.11 4.38
CA ALA A 297 -0.91 11.55 5.06
C ALA A 297 0.29 11.54 4.14
N THR A 298 1.41 12.10 4.59
CA THR A 298 2.69 11.82 3.93
C THR A 298 3.14 10.43 4.32
N PHE A 299 3.63 9.66 3.36
CA PHE A 299 4.23 8.37 3.61
C PHE A 299 5.47 8.19 2.76
N THR A 300 6.36 7.32 3.21
CA THR A 300 7.61 7.05 2.50
C THR A 300 7.54 5.66 1.88
N ALA A 301 7.60 5.60 0.55
CA ALA A 301 7.79 4.37 -0.19
C ALA A 301 9.30 4.09 -0.31
N TYR A 302 9.70 2.85 0.01
CA TYR A 302 11.09 2.42 -0.04
C TYR A 302 11.23 1.10 -0.80
N ASP A 303 12.05 1.11 -1.86
CA ASP A 303 12.33 -0.08 -2.68
C ASP A 303 13.67 -0.75 -2.31
N GLY A 304 14.43 -0.17 -1.38
CA GLY A 304 15.78 -0.63 -1.00
C GLY A 304 16.90 0.29 -1.46
N LYS A 305 16.63 1.16 -2.43
CA LYS A 305 17.61 2.07 -3.05
C LYS A 305 17.10 3.50 -3.12
N VAL A 306 15.84 3.68 -3.54
CA VAL A 306 15.18 4.97 -3.74
C VAL A 306 14.15 5.17 -2.65
N VAL A 307 14.17 6.37 -2.07
CA VAL A 307 13.15 6.87 -1.15
C VAL A 307 12.26 7.79 -1.95
N LEU A 308 11.01 7.38 -2.17
CA LEU A 308 10.03 8.17 -2.92
C LEU A 308 8.99 8.70 -1.94
N PRO A 309 8.95 10.02 -1.69
CA PRO A 309 7.93 10.60 -0.84
C PRO A 309 6.61 10.67 -1.59
N GLU A 310 5.60 10.09 -0.98
CA GLU A 310 4.27 9.97 -1.54
C GLU A 310 3.26 10.58 -0.54
N LEU A 311 2.12 11.04 -1.03
CA LEU A 311 1.00 11.56 -0.27
C LEU A 311 -0.18 10.60 -0.47
N VAL A 312 -0.81 10.23 0.62
CA VAL A 312 -2.12 9.57 0.65
C VAL A 312 -3.18 10.63 0.89
N GLU A 313 -4.25 10.54 0.12
CA GLU A 313 -5.48 11.30 0.29
C GLU A 313 -6.67 10.35 0.48
N THR A 314 -7.56 10.68 1.41
CA THR A 314 -8.88 10.04 1.53
C THR A 314 -9.88 11.00 2.17
N SER A 315 -11.16 10.89 1.84
CA SER A 315 -12.24 11.62 2.53
C SER A 315 -13.04 10.73 3.48
N ASP A 316 -12.98 9.40 3.32
CA ASP A 316 -13.89 8.44 3.94
C ASP A 316 -13.20 7.17 4.50
N PHE A 317 -11.88 7.03 4.31
CA PHE A 317 -11.11 5.82 4.63
C PHE A 317 -11.59 4.56 3.88
N LEU A 318 -12.28 4.73 2.75
CA LEU A 318 -12.67 3.67 1.82
C LEU A 318 -11.89 3.77 0.52
N LEU A 319 -11.88 4.96 -0.09
CA LEU A 319 -11.07 5.27 -1.26
C LEU A 319 -9.81 6.01 -0.80
N PHE A 320 -8.65 5.47 -1.14
CA PHE A 320 -7.37 6.13 -0.91
C PHE A 320 -6.69 6.38 -2.25
N ARG A 321 -6.22 7.61 -2.43
CA ARG A 321 -5.43 8.03 -3.59
C ARG A 321 -4.00 8.27 -3.16
N PHE A 322 -3.06 7.63 -3.83
CA PHE A 322 -1.63 7.70 -3.59
C PHE A 322 -1.01 8.50 -4.73
N ILE A 323 -0.32 9.58 -4.39
CA ILE A 323 0.33 10.47 -5.36
C ILE A 323 1.77 10.75 -4.96
N THR A 324 2.65 10.91 -5.94
CA THR A 324 4.03 11.31 -5.66
C THR A 324 4.11 12.80 -5.35
N LEU A 325 4.80 13.18 -4.28
CA LEU A 325 5.07 14.59 -3.97
C LEU A 325 6.11 15.14 -4.95
N ASN A 326 5.89 16.37 -5.42
CA ASN A 326 6.79 17.06 -6.36
C ASN A 326 7.41 18.30 -5.71
N GLY A 327 8.54 18.72 -6.24
CA GLY A 327 9.23 19.95 -5.88
C GLY A 327 10.58 19.70 -5.19
N PRO A 328 11.46 20.70 -5.20
CA PRO A 328 12.83 20.58 -4.68
C PRO A 328 12.88 20.24 -3.19
N ALA A 329 11.80 20.51 -2.45
CA ALA A 329 11.66 20.22 -1.03
C ALA A 329 10.88 18.90 -0.75
N ALA A 330 10.43 18.18 -1.77
CA ALA A 330 9.81 16.86 -1.61
C ALA A 330 10.87 15.75 -1.60
N GLN A 331 11.82 15.84 -0.68
CA GLN A 331 12.94 14.90 -0.54
C GLN A 331 12.88 14.14 0.78
N ASN A 332 13.37 12.90 0.78
CA ASN A 332 13.54 12.09 1.99
C ASN A 332 12.23 11.92 2.80
N LYS A 333 12.34 11.61 4.09
CA LYS A 333 11.22 11.33 5.02
C LYS A 333 11.03 12.43 6.05
N GLY A 334 10.03 12.24 6.92
CA GLY A 334 9.81 13.10 8.08
C GLY A 334 9.05 14.38 7.74
N MET A 335 8.05 14.27 6.88
CA MET A 335 7.15 15.35 6.52
C MET A 335 5.87 15.29 7.36
N ALA A 336 5.28 16.45 7.66
CA ALA A 336 4.00 16.56 8.36
C ALA A 336 3.24 17.80 7.88
N LEU A 337 2.11 17.58 7.20
CA LEU A 337 1.28 18.64 6.66
C LEU A 337 0.50 19.36 7.78
N PHE A 338 0.39 20.68 7.67
CA PHE A 338 -0.48 21.47 8.55
C PHE A 338 -1.96 21.21 8.23
N PRO A 339 -2.88 21.32 9.22
CA PRO A 339 -4.29 20.99 9.03
C PRO A 339 -5.10 22.02 8.21
N ARG A 340 -4.44 23.03 7.64
CA ARG A 340 -5.06 24.06 6.80
C ARG A 340 -3.99 24.87 6.07
N LYS A 341 -4.40 25.65 5.07
CA LYS A 341 -3.52 26.63 4.44
C LYS A 341 -3.11 27.75 5.41
N ILE A 342 -1.90 28.28 5.18
CA ILE A 342 -1.36 29.47 5.85
C ILE A 342 -1.08 30.50 4.76
N ASN A 343 -1.75 31.65 4.83
CA ASN A 343 -1.66 32.71 3.81
C ASN A 343 -1.93 32.22 2.37
N GLY A 344 -2.91 31.30 2.22
CA GLY A 344 -3.29 30.75 0.92
C GLY A 344 -2.40 29.62 0.38
N LEU A 345 -1.37 29.21 1.12
CA LEU A 345 -0.45 28.14 0.73
C LEU A 345 -0.59 26.92 1.64
N PHE A 346 -0.38 25.73 1.09
CA PHE A 346 -0.15 24.54 1.89
C PHE A 346 1.16 24.72 2.67
N ALA A 347 1.16 24.31 3.93
CA ALA A 347 2.33 24.40 4.80
C ALA A 347 2.67 23.02 5.34
N MET A 348 3.96 22.69 5.43
CA MET A 348 4.43 21.39 5.87
C MET A 348 5.72 21.53 6.69
N LEU A 349 5.81 20.80 7.80
CA LEU A 349 7.10 20.59 8.49
C LEU A 349 7.88 19.50 7.77
N SER A 350 9.19 19.62 7.64
CA SER A 350 10.05 18.57 7.10
C SER A 350 11.37 18.44 7.84
N ARG A 351 12.03 17.28 7.67
CA ARG A 351 13.34 16.98 8.25
C ARG A 351 14.28 16.31 7.24
N GLN A 352 14.41 16.94 6.07
CA GLN A 352 15.05 16.34 4.89
C GLN A 352 16.53 16.00 5.11
N ASP A 353 17.24 16.79 5.91
CA ASP A 353 18.67 16.63 6.23
C ASP A 353 18.92 15.71 7.45
N ASN A 354 17.85 15.18 8.06
CA ASN A 354 17.87 14.42 9.31
C ASN A 354 18.31 15.18 10.57
N GLU A 355 18.55 16.49 10.49
CA GLU A 355 19.07 17.32 11.58
C GLU A 355 18.12 18.46 11.94
N ASN A 356 17.73 19.26 10.95
CA ASN A 356 16.97 20.48 11.12
C ASN A 356 15.48 20.29 10.78
N ILE A 357 14.61 21.01 11.48
CA ILE A 357 13.19 21.10 11.12
C ILE A 357 13.00 22.31 10.23
N TYR A 358 12.46 22.09 9.03
CA TYR A 358 12.14 23.13 8.07
C TYR A 358 10.64 23.36 7.99
N LEU A 359 10.26 24.57 7.55
CA LEU A 359 8.91 24.91 7.16
C LEU A 359 8.89 25.11 5.64
N MET A 360 8.00 24.38 4.96
CA MET A 360 7.84 24.40 3.52
C MET A 360 6.48 24.96 3.15
N PHE A 361 6.42 25.64 2.01
CA PHE A 361 5.17 26.14 1.43
C PHE A 361 5.00 25.63 0.01
N SER A 362 3.76 25.36 -0.38
CA SER A 362 3.38 24.94 -1.72
C SER A 362 2.04 25.55 -2.12
N ASP A 363 1.88 25.84 -3.41
CA ASP A 363 0.61 26.27 -4.01
C ASP A 363 -0.32 25.09 -4.32
N ASN A 364 0.25 23.88 -4.42
CA ASN A 364 -0.46 22.62 -4.62
C ASN A 364 -0.13 21.61 -3.52
N VAL A 365 -1.02 20.65 -3.29
CA VAL A 365 -0.84 19.57 -2.30
C VAL A 365 -0.06 18.40 -2.88
#